data_AF-A0A202CG47-F1
#
_entry.id   AF-A0A202CG47-F1
#
_cell.length_a   1.000
_cell.length_b   1.000
_cell.length_c   1.000
_cell.angle_alpha   90.00
_cell.angle_beta   90.00
_cell.angle_gamma   90.00
#
_symmetry.space_group_name_H-M   'P 1'
#
loop_
_entity.id
_entity.type
_entity.pdbx_description
1 polymer ?
#
loop_
_entity_poly.entity_id
_entity_poly.type
_entity_poly.pdbx_seq_one_letter_code
_entity_poly.pdbx_strand_id
1 'polypeptide(L)' 'MEKEICTISITSNWLGDEYTFYEDEKIKRTYDNNSLSSDVTEWLEPKQISKHNKDKLIKNCPEEHKERIMIILDYP' A
#
# COMPACT_ATOMS: atom_id res chain seq x y z
N MET A 1 -13.79 4.96 13.86
CA MET A 1 -14.11 4.20 12.64
C MET A 1 -12.99 4.51 11.67
N GLU A 2 -12.06 3.58 11.45
CA GLU A 2 -10.97 3.78 10.49
C GLU A 2 -11.56 3.68 9.08
N LYS A 3 -11.49 4.75 8.29
CA LYS A 3 -11.97 4.75 6.91
C LYS A 3 -10.83 4.38 5.99
N GLU A 4 -10.98 3.23 5.35
CA GLU A 4 -10.09 2.73 4.31
C GLU A 4 -10.34 3.54 3.04
N ILE A 5 -9.28 4.06 2.44
CA ILE A 5 -9.35 4.83 1.18
C ILE A 5 -9.37 3.85 0.02
N CYS A 6 -8.30 3.06 -0.11
CA CYS A 6 -8.19 2.03 -1.13
C CYS A 6 -7.14 0.98 -0.75
N THR A 7 -7.26 -0.20 -1.34
CA THR A 7 -6.25 -1.26 -1.26
C THR A 7 -5.63 -1.45 -2.64
N ILE A 8 -4.30 -1.41 -2.71
CA ILE A 8 -3.53 -1.54 -3.95
C ILE A 8 -2.60 -2.73 -3.84
N SER A 9 -2.79 -3.70 -4.72
CA SER A 9 -1.94 -4.89 -4.82
C SER A 9 -0.83 -4.63 -5.84
N ILE A 10 0.45 -4.77 -5.44
CA ILE A 10 1.61 -4.47 -6.31
C ILE A 10 2.39 -5.70 -6.78
N THR A 11 1.97 -6.89 -6.33
CA THR A 11 2.51 -8.18 -6.77
C THR A 11 1.74 -8.70 -8.00
N SER A 12 2.45 -9.40 -8.89
CA SER A 12 1.82 -10.20 -9.96
C SER A 12 2.03 -11.70 -9.76
N ASN A 13 2.63 -12.09 -8.63
CA ASN A 13 3.03 -13.47 -8.34
C ASN A 13 2.21 -14.03 -7.16
N TRP A 14 2.38 -15.33 -6.89
CA TRP A 14 1.57 -16.07 -5.90
C TRP A 14 1.67 -15.57 -4.46
N LEU A 15 2.72 -14.83 -4.11
CA LEU A 15 2.85 -14.19 -2.81
C LEU A 15 2.16 -12.83 -2.88
N GLY A 16 1.04 -12.71 -2.16
CA GLY A 16 0.28 -11.47 -1.98
C GLY A 16 1.18 -10.34 -1.48
N ASP A 17 1.02 -9.14 -2.02
CA ASP A 17 1.66 -7.92 -1.52
C ASP A 17 0.71 -6.76 -1.81
N GLU A 18 -0.04 -6.38 -0.79
CA GLU A 18 -1.15 -5.45 -0.83
C GLU A 18 -0.91 -4.31 0.14
N TYR A 19 -1.29 -3.10 -0.26
CA TYR A 19 -1.16 -1.90 0.55
C TYR A 19 -2.52 -1.27 0.70
N THR A 20 -3.04 -1.29 1.91
CA THR A 20 -4.27 -0.61 2.30
C THR A 20 -3.92 0.77 2.85
N PHE A 21 -4.53 1.79 2.28
CA PHE A 21 -4.37 3.17 2.69
C PHE A 21 -5.58 3.61 3.51
N TYR A 22 -5.33 4.38 4.56
CA TYR A 22 -6.36 4.88 5.47
C TYR A 22 -6.40 6.40 5.44
N GLU A 23 -7.56 6.99 5.78
CA GLU A 23 -7.73 8.45 5.85
C GLU A 23 -6.81 9.13 6.87
N ASP A 24 -6.38 8.41 7.91
CA ASP A 24 -5.42 8.88 8.92
C ASP A 24 -3.95 8.85 8.44
N GLU A 25 -3.71 8.84 7.12
CA GLU A 25 -2.38 8.79 6.51
C GLU A 25 -1.56 7.54 6.87
N LYS A 26 -2.24 6.52 7.42
CA LYS A 26 -1.65 5.22 7.73
C LYS A 26 -1.65 4.34 6.50
N ILE A 27 -0.62 3.53 6.38
CA ILE A 27 -0.48 2.54 5.33
C ILE A 27 -0.27 1.19 5.99
N LYS A 28 -1.14 0.24 5.65
CA LYS A 28 -1.02 -1.15 6.09
C LYS A 28 -0.61 -1.99 4.91
N ARG A 29 0.51 -2.67 5.02
CA ARG A 29 0.95 -3.64 4.04
C ARG A 29 0.56 -5.03 4.52
N THR A 30 -0.15 -5.77 3.68
CA THR A 30 -0.44 -7.19 3.88
C THR A 30 0.34 -7.98 2.85
N TYR A 31 1.19 -8.90 3.28
CA TYR A 31 2.00 -9.69 2.38
C TYR A 31 2.15 -11.14 2.82
N ASP A 32 2.39 -12.01 1.83
CA ASP A 32 2.64 -13.42 2.04
C ASP A 32 4.15 -13.65 2.14
N ASN A 33 4.64 -14.04 3.31
CA ASN A 33 6.08 -14.24 3.52
C ASN A 33 6.53 -15.64 3.05
N ASN A 34 5.71 -16.66 3.31
CA ASN A 34 6.00 -18.04 2.90
C ASN A 34 4.71 -18.88 2.94
N SER A 35 4.71 -20.11 2.39
CA SER A 35 3.54 -21.03 2.41
C SER A 35 2.97 -21.38 3.80
N LEU A 36 3.68 -21.03 4.88
CA LEU A 36 3.28 -21.24 6.28
C LEU A 36 2.96 -19.92 7.02
N SER A 37 3.22 -18.77 6.40
CA SER A 37 2.98 -17.44 6.97
C SER A 37 2.48 -16.52 5.87
N SER A 38 1.19 -16.71 5.62
CA SER A 38 0.34 -15.90 4.77
C SER A 38 -0.32 -14.79 5.58
N ASP A 39 -0.75 -13.72 4.92
CA ASP A 39 -1.46 -12.59 5.54
C ASP A 39 -0.64 -11.84 6.63
N VAL A 40 0.68 -11.73 6.46
CA VAL A 40 1.50 -10.91 7.36
C VAL A 40 1.12 -9.45 7.17
N THR A 41 0.61 -8.83 8.23
CA THR A 41 0.19 -7.43 8.21
C THR A 41 1.18 -6.56 8.96
N GLU A 42 1.65 -5.51 8.32
CA GLU A 42 2.61 -4.57 8.88
C GLU A 42 2.19 -3.14 8.59
N TRP A 43 2.36 -2.26 9.56
CA TRP A 43 2.07 -0.84 9.39
C TRP A 43 3.34 -0.13 8.92
N LEU A 44 3.25 0.51 7.77
CA LEU A 44 4.35 1.23 7.16
C LEU A 44 4.05 2.72 7.15
N GLU A 45 5.07 3.51 7.45
CA GLU A 45 5.02 4.94 7.17
C GLU A 45 5.34 5.20 5.69
N PRO A 46 4.81 6.28 5.10
CA PRO A 46 5.15 6.67 3.73
C PRO A 46 6.65 6.85 3.50
N LYS A 47 7.40 7.18 4.55
CA LYS A 47 8.86 7.31 4.50
C LYS A 47 9.58 5.95 4.46
N GLN A 48 8.94 4.88 4.93
CA GLN A 48 9.49 3.52 4.88
C GLN A 48 9.26 2.82 3.53
N ILE A 49 8.28 3.31 2.75
CA ILE A 49 8.01 2.78 1.42
C ILE A 49 9.07 3.29 0.44
N SER A 50 9.80 2.38 -0.18
CA SER A 50 10.81 2.71 -1.19
C SER A 50 10.17 3.39 -2.41
N LYS A 51 10.90 4.31 -3.06
CA LYS A 51 10.44 5.02 -4.28
C LYS A 51 9.84 4.08 -5.33
N HIS A 52 10.46 2.91 -5.53
CA HIS A 52 9.97 1.90 -6.46
C HIS A 52 8.56 1.38 -6.10
N ASN A 53 8.28 1.14 -4.83
CA ASN A 53 6.95 0.72 -4.39
C ASN A 53 5.96 1.88 -4.47
N LYS A 54 6.36 3.11 -4.13
CA LYS A 54 5.53 4.31 -4.33
C LYS A 54 5.11 4.46 -5.78
N ASP A 55 6.03 4.31 -6.72
CA ASP A 55 5.77 4.41 -8.15
C ASP A 55 4.76 3.33 -8.61
N LYS A 56 4.94 2.08 -8.15
CA LYS A 56 3.97 1.00 -8.41
C LYS A 56 2.59 1.28 -7.83
N LEU A 57 2.52 1.81 -6.61
CA LEU A 57 1.26 2.14 -5.94
C LEU A 57 0.53 3.23 -6.73
N ILE A 58 1.21 4.32 -7.06
CA ILE A 58 0.67 5.42 -7.87
C ILE A 58 0.28 4.98 -9.28
N LYS A 59 1.01 4.03 -9.88
CA LYS A 59 0.73 3.49 -11.21
C LYS A 59 -0.49 2.57 -11.24
N ASN A 60 -0.70 1.78 -10.18
CA ASN A 60 -1.87 0.89 -10.06
C ASN A 60 -3.08 1.59 -9.43
N CYS A 61 -2.88 2.77 -8.82
CA CYS A 61 -3.96 3.54 -8.23
C CYS A 61 -4.84 4.19 -9.31
N PRO A 62 -6.17 4.07 -9.23
CA PRO A 62 -7.07 4.85 -10.08
C PRO A 62 -6.90 6.35 -9.83
N GLU A 63 -7.05 7.17 -10.88
CA GLU A 63 -6.82 8.62 -10.81
C GLU A 63 -7.67 9.32 -9.74
N GLU A 64 -8.85 8.78 -9.43
CA GLU A 64 -9.75 9.27 -8.38
C GLU A 64 -9.13 9.25 -6.97
N HIS A 65 -8.24 8.29 -6.69
CA HIS A 65 -7.57 8.18 -5.38
C HIS A 65 -6.09 8.57 -5.44
N LYS A 66 -5.53 8.70 -6.64
CA LYS A 66 -4.11 8.99 -6.89
C LYS A 66 -3.63 10.25 -6.17
N GLU A 67 -4.41 11.31 -6.19
CA GLU A 67 -4.06 12.58 -5.53
C GLU A 67 -3.96 12.42 -4.01
N ARG A 68 -4.93 11.71 -3.41
CA ARG A 68 -4.95 11.35 -1.99
C ARG A 68 -3.75 10.48 -1.62
N ILE A 69 -3.46 9.47 -2.43
CA ILE A 69 -2.34 8.55 -2.22
C ILE A 69 -1.00 9.27 -2.36
N MET A 70 -0.86 10.23 -3.28
CA MET A 70 0.37 11.04 -3.40
C MET A 70 0.64 11.84 -2.13
N ILE A 71 -0.39 12.44 -1.53
CA ILE A 71 -0.30 13.15 -0.25
C ILE A 71 0.13 12.19 0.85
N ILE A 72 -0.57 11.05 0.98
CA ILE A 72 -0.27 10.04 2.02
C ILE A 72 1.14 9.49 1.85
N LEU A 73 1.57 9.21 0.61
CA LEU A 73 2.90 8.71 0.30
C LEU A 73 4.00 9.76 0.49
N ASP A 74 3.69 11.01 0.85
CA ASP A 74 4.66 12.10 0.97
C ASP A 74 5.55 12.14 -0.28
N TYR A 75 4.92 12.06 -1.46
CA TYR A 75 5.61 12.00 -2.74
C TYR A 75 5.81 13.43 -3.27
N PRO A 76 7.06 13.92 -3.37
CA PRO A 76 7.35 15.27 -3.86
C PRO A 76 7.18 15.41 -5.38
#